data_AF-A0A1B8S334-F1
#
_entry.id   AF-A0A1B8S334-F1
#
_cell.length_a   1.000
_cell.length_b   1.000
_cell.length_c   1.000
_cell.angle_alpha   90.00
_cell.angle_beta   90.00
_cell.angle_gamma   90.00
#
_symmetry.space_group_name_H-M   'P 1'
#
loop_
_entity.id
_entity.type
_entity.pdbx_description
1 polymer ?
#
loop_
_entity_poly.entity_id
_entity_poly.type
_entity_poly.pdbx_seq_one_letter_code
_entity_poly.pdbx_strand_id
1 'polypeptide(L)'
;MEKFKSERRSAVTFEGKRFSAGAHKVSCTLTTSSLTAAGSKPKSSACQIVDRWNTEWDVKDLFDINDIKKALSSKTTLKKIASESDAQKILELLGLYEIAMLTDYNELQAVSYIKGHLLNENLGGPGSDDNLTPMTKSANSTYYHKFEKGLILALKAAKLAEAKSKYTVRVAFSAECSGALKPWWGDPTRETANMLKRLPRKVTASYKLKGYYPKAKPGPRGLAFKALPPSEQKIFSKANGLFGTGAKSFTLDLFEH
;
A
#
# COMPACT_ATOMS: atom_id res chain seq x y z
N MET A 1 9.86 -18.84 -0.43
CA MET A 1 9.50 -17.83 -1.45
C MET A 1 10.73 -17.57 -2.30
N GLU A 2 10.71 -17.90 -3.60
CA GLU A 2 11.85 -17.60 -4.49
C GLU A 2 11.86 -16.09 -4.77
N LYS A 3 12.81 -15.39 -4.11
CA LYS A 3 13.16 -13.97 -4.29
C LYS A 3 11.96 -13.01 -4.23
N PHE A 4 11.59 -12.61 -3.02
CA PHE A 4 10.78 -11.40 -2.79
C PHE A 4 11.59 -10.18 -3.24
N LYS A 5 11.04 -9.39 -4.17
CA LYS A 5 11.63 -8.13 -4.63
C LYS A 5 10.63 -7.02 -4.42
N SER A 6 11.09 -5.96 -3.77
CA SER A 6 10.28 -4.80 -3.42
C SER A 6 11.04 -3.53 -3.67
N GLU A 7 10.29 -2.48 -3.99
CA GLU A 7 10.81 -1.13 -4.14
C GLU A 7 10.06 -0.21 -3.19
N ARG A 8 10.82 0.52 -2.36
CA ARG A 8 10.27 1.52 -1.46
C ARG A 8 9.92 2.77 -2.25
N ARG A 9 8.83 3.41 -1.84
CA ARG A 9 8.53 4.77 -2.24
C ARG A 9 9.44 5.72 -1.46
N SER A 10 9.83 6.82 -2.09
CA SER A 10 10.51 7.91 -1.39
C SER A 10 9.65 8.40 -0.24
N ALA A 11 10.27 8.68 0.91
CA ALA A 11 9.59 9.33 2.02
C ALA A 11 8.90 10.62 1.56
N VAL A 12 7.69 10.84 2.06
CA VAL A 12 6.92 12.07 1.81
C VAL A 12 7.21 13.08 2.90
N THR A 13 7.10 14.36 2.57
CA THR A 13 7.21 15.45 3.54
C THR A 13 5.80 15.95 3.83
N PHE A 14 5.51 16.14 5.10
CA PHE A 14 4.27 16.72 5.60
C PHE A 14 4.60 17.50 6.87
N GLU A 15 4.21 18.77 6.94
CA GLU A 15 4.58 19.71 8.01
C GLU A 15 6.10 19.82 8.22
N GLY A 16 6.87 19.72 7.13
CA GLY A 16 8.33 19.65 7.22
C GLY A 16 8.89 18.37 7.86
N LYS A 17 8.04 17.46 8.38
CA LYS A 17 8.44 16.13 8.88
C LYS A 17 8.45 15.13 7.74
N ARG A 18 9.44 14.22 7.73
CA ARG A 18 9.55 13.16 6.72
C ARG A 18 8.88 11.89 7.24
N PHE A 19 7.96 11.33 6.46
CA PHE A 19 7.24 10.11 6.79
C PHE A 19 7.41 9.07 5.70
N SER A 20 7.47 7.79 6.09
CA SER A 20 7.42 6.70 5.12
C SER A 20 6.03 6.60 4.48
N ALA A 21 6.00 6.58 3.15
CA ALA A 21 4.82 6.30 2.33
C ALA A 21 4.71 4.82 1.92
N GLY A 22 5.61 3.97 2.44
CA GLY A 22 5.60 2.54 2.16
C GLY A 22 6.14 2.17 0.77
N ALA A 23 5.48 1.21 0.13
CA ALA A 23 5.94 0.52 -1.05
C ALA A 23 5.46 1.19 -2.34
N HIS A 24 6.32 1.14 -3.35
CA HIS A 24 5.95 1.48 -4.72
C HIS A 24 5.54 0.24 -5.50
N LYS A 25 6.26 -0.87 -5.30
CA LYS A 25 6.11 -2.08 -6.09
C LYS A 25 6.55 -3.32 -5.31
N VAL A 26 5.84 -4.43 -5.53
CA VAL A 26 6.20 -5.76 -5.02
C VAL A 26 6.09 -6.77 -6.15
N SER A 27 7.10 -7.64 -6.29
CA SER A 27 7.06 -8.77 -7.20
C SER A 27 7.75 -9.99 -6.59
N CYS A 28 7.19 -11.18 -6.81
CA CYS A 28 7.76 -12.41 -6.30
C CYS A 28 7.28 -13.64 -7.07
N THR A 29 7.95 -14.78 -6.83
CA THR A 29 7.44 -16.10 -7.22
C THR A 29 6.84 -16.79 -6.00
N LEU A 30 5.54 -17.02 -6.05
CA LEU A 30 4.78 -17.75 -5.05
C LEU A 30 4.79 -19.24 -5.37
N THR A 31 4.81 -20.04 -4.30
CA THR A 31 4.65 -21.49 -4.32
C THR A 31 3.65 -21.86 -3.23
N THR A 32 3.27 -23.13 -3.11
CA THR A 32 2.39 -23.59 -2.03
C THR A 32 2.99 -23.38 -0.63
N SER A 33 4.33 -23.31 -0.53
CA SER A 33 5.03 -22.94 0.71
C SER A 33 4.79 -21.49 1.15
N SER A 34 4.36 -20.61 0.23
CA SER A 34 4.01 -19.23 0.56
C SER A 34 2.79 -19.13 1.48
N LEU A 35 1.89 -20.13 1.48
CA LEU A 35 0.74 -20.21 2.40
C LEU A 35 1.16 -20.45 3.87
N THR A 36 2.37 -20.93 4.08
CA THR A 36 2.93 -21.24 5.41
C THR A 36 4.09 -20.31 5.76
N ALA A 37 4.51 -19.43 4.85
CA ALA A 37 5.48 -18.41 5.15
C ALA A 37 4.86 -17.45 6.16
N ALA A 38 5.54 -17.19 7.27
CA ALA A 38 5.10 -16.22 8.26
C ALA A 38 5.16 -14.82 7.64
N GLY A 39 4.05 -14.40 7.02
CA GLY A 39 3.78 -12.98 6.83
C GLY A 39 3.75 -12.30 8.19
N SER A 40 3.81 -10.97 8.20
CA SER A 40 3.75 -10.21 9.45
C SER A 40 2.76 -9.07 9.38
N LYS A 41 2.14 -8.82 10.53
CA LYS A 41 1.30 -7.65 10.75
C LYS A 41 2.10 -6.36 10.51
N PRO A 42 1.45 -5.27 10.10
CA PRO A 42 2.12 -4.00 9.90
C PRO A 42 2.90 -3.55 11.15
N LYS A 43 4.17 -3.21 10.97
CA LYS A 43 5.00 -2.63 12.03
C LYS A 43 4.58 -1.18 12.28
N SER A 44 4.72 -0.72 13.53
CA SER A 44 4.48 0.68 13.90
C SER A 44 5.36 1.64 13.12
N SER A 45 6.64 1.32 12.92
CA SER A 45 7.58 2.17 12.18
C SER A 45 7.37 2.20 10.66
N ALA A 46 6.45 1.41 10.12
CA ALA A 46 6.22 1.29 8.69
C ALA A 46 4.99 2.09 8.26
N CYS A 47 5.02 2.66 7.05
CA CYS A 47 3.94 3.44 6.44
C CYS A 47 3.41 4.50 7.41
N GLN A 48 4.35 5.24 8.02
CA GLN A 48 4.10 6.16 9.14
C GLN A 48 3.11 7.28 8.80
N ILE A 49 2.92 7.56 7.50
CA ILE A 49 1.93 8.54 7.08
C ILE A 49 0.50 8.16 7.49
N VAL A 50 0.19 6.86 7.56
CA VAL A 50 -1.12 6.37 8.03
C VAL A 50 -1.30 6.66 9.52
N ASP A 51 -0.26 6.45 10.33
CA ASP A 51 -0.33 6.75 11.77
C ASP A 51 -0.54 8.25 11.98
N ARG A 52 0.14 9.08 11.18
CA ARG A 52 -0.01 10.54 11.23
C ARG A 52 -1.45 10.97 10.91
N TRP A 53 -2.06 10.43 9.87
CA TRP A 53 -3.43 10.78 9.49
C TRP A 53 -4.49 10.30 10.48
N ASN A 54 -4.23 9.18 11.16
CA ASN A 54 -5.13 8.65 12.17
C ASN A 54 -4.86 9.22 13.58
N THR A 55 -3.90 10.13 13.73
CA THR A 55 -3.60 10.77 15.03
C THR A 55 -4.66 11.84 15.28
N GLU A 56 -5.33 11.80 16.43
CA GLU A 56 -6.20 12.90 16.88
C GLU A 56 -5.34 14.11 17.29
N TRP A 57 -5.73 15.31 16.85
CA TRP A 57 -5.00 16.56 17.08
C TRP A 57 -5.71 17.38 18.16
N ASP A 58 -5.03 17.67 19.28
CA ASP A 58 -5.47 18.76 20.17
C ASP A 58 -4.93 20.08 19.61
N VAL A 59 -5.81 21.06 19.41
CA VAL A 59 -5.44 22.40 18.93
C VAL A 59 -4.33 23.02 19.80
N LYS A 60 -4.31 22.72 21.10
CA LYS A 60 -3.26 23.22 22.02
C LYS A 60 -1.87 22.72 21.67
N ASP A 61 -1.77 21.54 21.07
CA ASP A 61 -0.49 20.94 20.68
C ASP A 61 0.03 21.52 19.35
N LEU A 62 -0.80 22.27 18.63
CA LEU A 62 -0.53 22.80 17.29
C LEU A 62 0.01 24.24 17.27
N PHE A 63 0.17 24.87 18.43
CA PHE A 63 0.79 26.20 18.51
C PHE A 63 1.81 26.30 19.63
N ASP A 64 2.97 26.87 19.30
CA ASP A 64 3.97 27.26 20.30
C ASP A 64 3.87 28.77 20.55
N ILE A 65 3.53 29.14 21.77
CA ILE A 65 3.45 30.54 22.19
C ILE A 65 4.78 31.29 22.00
N ASN A 66 5.92 30.59 22.04
CA ASN A 66 7.22 31.18 21.83
C ASN A 66 7.45 31.54 20.36
N ASP A 67 6.97 30.73 19.42
CA ASP A 67 7.03 31.05 18.00
C ASP A 67 6.17 32.26 17.66
N ILE A 68 4.97 32.36 18.26
CA ILE A 68 4.11 33.55 18.13
C ILE A 68 4.82 34.79 18.68
N LYS A 69 5.37 34.71 19.90
CA LYS A 69 6.12 35.83 20.51
C LYS A 69 7.31 36.24 19.64
N LYS A 70 8.03 35.28 19.08
CA LYS A 70 9.16 35.51 18.18
C LYS A 70 8.71 36.21 16.89
N ALA A 71 7.61 35.76 16.29
CA ALA A 71 7.01 36.37 15.11
C ALA A 71 6.57 37.82 15.38
N LEU A 72 5.88 38.06 16.49
CA LEU A 72 5.40 39.39 16.89
C LEU A 72 6.52 40.35 17.32
N SER A 73 7.68 39.82 17.74
CA SER A 73 8.86 40.64 18.04
C SER A 73 9.58 41.17 16.79
N SER A 74 9.29 40.59 15.61
CA SER A 74 9.89 40.97 14.34
C SER A 74 9.12 42.12 13.68
N LYS A 75 9.71 43.32 13.64
CA LYS A 75 9.14 44.48 12.92
C LYS A 75 8.81 44.18 11.46
N THR A 76 9.64 43.37 10.79
CA THR A 76 9.43 42.96 9.40
C THR A 76 8.20 42.07 9.26
N THR A 77 8.03 41.12 10.18
CA THR A 77 6.87 40.22 10.19
C THR A 77 5.60 41.00 10.48
N LEU A 78 5.61 41.90 11.48
CA LEU A 78 4.47 42.77 11.79
C LEU A 78 4.03 43.62 10.58
N LYS A 79 4.98 44.21 9.84
CA LYS A 79 4.66 44.96 8.62
C LYS A 79 3.98 44.07 7.57
N LYS A 80 4.48 42.85 7.36
CA LYS A 80 3.88 41.89 6.42
C LYS A 80 2.45 41.53 6.84
N ILE A 81 2.25 41.21 8.11
CA ILE A 81 0.92 40.89 8.67
C ILE A 81 -0.05 42.05 8.45
N ALA A 82 0.36 43.29 8.75
CA ALA A 82 -0.50 44.46 8.61
C ALA A 82 -0.93 44.75 7.16
N SER A 83 -0.14 44.31 6.18
CA SER A 83 -0.43 44.46 4.75
C SER A 83 -1.10 43.25 4.10
N GLU A 84 -1.19 42.12 4.80
CA GLU A 84 -1.70 40.87 4.25
C GLU A 84 -3.21 40.75 4.48
N SER A 85 -3.93 40.33 3.45
CA SER A 85 -5.38 40.11 3.51
C SER A 85 -5.75 38.63 3.54
N ASP A 86 -4.80 37.75 3.21
CA ASP A 86 -4.96 36.31 3.25
C ASP A 86 -4.74 35.78 4.68
N ALA A 87 -5.80 35.24 5.28
CA ALA A 87 -5.76 34.70 6.63
C ALA A 87 -4.76 33.54 6.79
N GLN A 88 -4.57 32.70 5.76
CA GLN A 88 -3.63 31.59 5.82
C GLN A 88 -2.20 32.11 5.91
N LYS A 89 -1.86 33.12 5.09
CA LYS A 89 -0.53 33.73 5.16
C LYS A 89 -0.28 34.46 6.47
N ILE A 90 -1.31 35.07 7.08
CA ILE A 90 -1.20 35.65 8.41
C ILE A 90 -0.86 34.57 9.45
N LEU A 91 -1.54 33.42 9.41
CA LEU A 91 -1.23 32.28 10.29
C LEU A 91 0.20 31.77 10.05
N GLU A 92 0.63 31.61 8.81
CA GLU A 92 2.00 31.23 8.47
C GLU A 92 3.04 32.22 9.02
N LEU A 93 2.79 33.53 8.89
CA LEU A 93 3.66 34.59 9.41
C LEU A 93 3.75 34.58 10.94
N LEU A 94 2.70 34.14 11.64
CA LEU A 94 2.65 33.99 13.09
C LEU A 94 3.25 32.67 13.59
N GLY A 95 3.72 31.80 12.70
CA GLY A 95 4.18 30.45 13.06
C GLY A 95 3.04 29.48 13.39
N LEU A 96 1.80 29.83 13.06
CA LEU A 96 0.59 29.05 13.30
C LEU A 96 0.21 28.17 12.11
N TYR A 97 1.21 27.62 11.42
CA TYR A 97 1.00 26.86 10.18
C TYR A 97 0.18 25.59 10.41
N GLU A 98 0.32 24.92 11.57
CA GLU A 98 -0.43 23.69 11.87
C GLU A 98 -1.92 23.99 12.13
N ILE A 99 -2.26 25.17 12.65
CA ILE A 99 -3.65 25.62 12.78
C ILE A 99 -4.30 25.76 11.41
N ALA A 100 -3.59 26.31 10.42
CA ALA A 100 -4.10 26.44 9.06
C ALA A 100 -4.41 25.07 8.42
N MET A 101 -3.74 24.00 8.87
CA MET A 101 -4.00 22.65 8.39
C MET A 101 -5.06 21.88 9.17
N LEU A 102 -5.64 22.44 10.25
CA LEU A 102 -6.68 21.74 11.03
C LEU A 102 -7.86 21.31 10.16
N THR A 103 -8.25 22.14 9.21
CA THR A 103 -9.30 21.79 8.24
C THR A 103 -8.89 20.59 7.39
N ASP A 104 -7.66 20.58 6.88
CA ASP A 104 -7.13 19.43 6.13
C ASP A 104 -7.08 18.17 6.99
N TYR A 105 -6.73 18.30 8.27
CA TYR A 105 -6.71 17.18 9.20
C TYR A 105 -8.08 16.57 9.41
N ASN A 106 -9.09 17.40 9.63
CA ASN A 106 -10.46 16.93 9.79
C ASN A 106 -10.93 16.15 8.55
N GLU A 107 -10.60 16.65 7.35
CA GLU A 107 -10.93 15.98 6.09
C GLU A 107 -10.21 14.64 5.92
N LEU A 108 -8.92 14.57 6.29
CA LEU A 108 -8.16 13.32 6.28
C LEU A 108 -8.67 12.33 7.33
N GLN A 109 -8.96 12.78 8.55
CA GLN A 109 -9.43 11.94 9.66
C GLN A 109 -10.86 11.45 9.49
N ALA A 110 -11.68 12.13 8.68
CA ALA A 110 -13.00 11.64 8.30
C ALA A 110 -12.93 10.29 7.56
N VAL A 111 -11.74 9.91 7.09
CA VAL A 111 -11.47 8.67 6.36
C VAL A 111 -10.59 7.75 7.20
N SER A 112 -11.04 6.50 7.40
CA SER A 112 -10.24 5.50 8.12
C SER A 112 -9.19 4.87 7.19
N TYR A 113 -7.95 5.34 7.31
CA TYR A 113 -6.79 4.80 6.60
C TYR A 113 -6.15 3.64 7.35
N ILE A 114 -5.60 2.70 6.58
CA ILE A 114 -4.85 1.57 7.13
C ILE A 114 -3.53 1.36 6.37
N LYS A 115 -2.63 0.62 7.01
CA LYS A 115 -1.39 0.11 6.41
C LYS A 115 -1.70 -1.17 5.63
N GLY A 116 -2.17 -1.04 4.40
CA GLY A 116 -2.58 -2.19 3.59
C GLY A 116 -1.41 -2.90 2.95
N HIS A 117 -1.44 -4.24 2.93
CA HIS A 117 -0.42 -5.05 2.27
C HIS A 117 -0.63 -5.08 0.75
N LEU A 118 0.46 -4.96 -0.02
CA LEU A 118 0.45 -5.20 -1.46
C LEU A 118 0.44 -6.70 -1.79
N LEU A 119 1.27 -7.48 -1.09
CA LEU A 119 1.19 -8.94 -1.02
C LEU A 119 0.57 -9.34 0.32
N ASN A 120 -0.58 -10.01 0.31
CA ASN A 120 -1.26 -10.50 1.50
C ASN A 120 -0.33 -11.22 2.49
N GLU A 121 -0.54 -11.01 3.79
CA GLU A 121 0.18 -11.72 4.85
C GLU A 121 0.03 -13.25 4.76
N ASN A 122 -1.14 -13.75 4.34
CA ASN A 122 -1.40 -15.19 4.14
C ASN A 122 -0.63 -15.79 2.95
N LEU A 123 0.01 -14.95 2.14
CA LEU A 123 0.89 -15.33 1.05
C LEU A 123 2.36 -15.07 1.40
N GLY A 124 2.67 -14.77 2.66
CA GLY A 124 4.01 -14.49 3.16
C GLY A 124 4.44 -13.03 3.00
N GLY A 125 3.49 -12.11 2.81
CA GLY A 125 3.77 -10.67 2.73
C GLY A 125 4.28 -10.11 4.07
N PRO A 126 5.44 -9.42 4.09
CA PRO A 126 5.94 -8.81 5.31
C PRO A 126 5.15 -7.53 5.66
N GLY A 127 5.05 -7.21 6.95
CA GLY A 127 4.47 -5.97 7.46
C GLY A 127 5.47 -4.81 7.56
N SER A 128 6.30 -4.62 6.54
CA SER A 128 7.31 -3.56 6.46
C SER A 128 7.04 -2.61 5.29
N ASP A 129 7.72 -1.47 5.25
CA ASP A 129 7.58 -0.45 4.20
C ASP A 129 7.71 -0.99 2.78
N ASP A 130 8.46 -2.07 2.63
CA ASP A 130 8.67 -2.77 1.36
C ASP A 130 7.40 -3.44 0.80
N ASN A 131 6.31 -3.54 1.57
CA ASN A 131 5.08 -4.23 1.18
C ASN A 131 3.80 -3.56 1.67
N LEU A 132 3.89 -2.41 2.34
CA LEU A 132 2.73 -1.69 2.85
C LEU A 132 2.49 -0.43 2.03
N THR A 133 1.24 -0.06 1.79
CA THR A 133 0.87 1.23 1.19
C THR A 133 -0.30 1.83 1.97
N PRO A 134 -0.43 3.18 2.04
CA PRO A 134 -1.63 3.79 2.56
C PRO A 134 -2.82 3.41 1.66
N MET A 135 -3.92 3.01 2.26
CA MET A 135 -5.20 2.77 1.58
C MET A 135 -6.35 2.81 2.59
N THR A 136 -7.58 2.98 2.11
CA THR A 136 -8.77 2.91 2.99
C THR A 136 -9.08 1.47 3.40
N LYS A 137 -9.83 1.32 4.51
CA LYS A 137 -10.33 0.00 4.94
C LYS A 137 -11.20 -0.69 3.88
N SER A 138 -12.03 0.09 3.17
CA SER A 138 -12.88 -0.39 2.06
C SER A 138 -12.04 -0.88 0.88
N ALA A 139 -11.02 -0.13 0.48
CA ALA A 139 -10.10 -0.52 -0.58
C ALA A 139 -9.35 -1.82 -0.22
N ASN A 140 -8.81 -1.93 0.99
CA ASN A 140 -8.12 -3.15 1.44
C ASN A 140 -9.03 -4.39 1.42
N SER A 141 -10.27 -4.24 1.91
CA SER A 141 -11.28 -5.30 1.86
C SER A 141 -11.59 -5.71 0.42
N THR A 142 -11.80 -4.73 -0.46
CA THR A 142 -12.07 -4.95 -1.88
C THR A 142 -10.92 -5.66 -2.58
N TYR A 143 -9.68 -5.26 -2.29
CA TYR A 143 -8.47 -5.88 -2.82
C TYR A 143 -8.40 -7.36 -2.44
N TYR A 144 -8.62 -7.66 -1.14
CA TYR A 144 -8.66 -9.05 -0.67
C TYR A 144 -9.74 -9.86 -1.37
N HIS A 145 -10.99 -9.37 -1.41
CA HIS A 145 -12.13 -10.12 -1.93
C HIS A 145 -12.10 -10.32 -3.43
N LYS A 146 -11.75 -9.27 -4.21
CA LYS A 146 -11.77 -9.32 -5.67
C LYS A 146 -10.52 -9.96 -6.27
N PHE A 147 -9.39 -9.93 -5.56
CA PHE A 147 -8.11 -10.38 -6.13
C PHE A 147 -7.41 -11.46 -5.29
N GLU A 148 -7.06 -11.17 -4.03
CA GLU A 148 -6.17 -12.04 -3.25
C GLU A 148 -6.84 -13.36 -2.84
N LYS A 149 -8.12 -13.34 -2.48
CA LYS A 149 -8.88 -14.52 -2.05
C LYS A 149 -8.85 -15.62 -3.11
N GLY A 150 -9.01 -15.26 -4.38
CA GLY A 150 -8.94 -16.22 -5.48
C GLY A 150 -7.57 -16.88 -5.62
N LEU A 151 -6.50 -16.11 -5.48
CA LEU A 151 -5.12 -16.61 -5.51
C LEU A 151 -4.82 -17.53 -4.32
N ILE A 152 -5.24 -17.15 -3.11
CA ILE A 152 -5.10 -17.97 -1.89
C ILE A 152 -5.82 -19.31 -2.07
N LEU A 153 -7.06 -19.30 -2.58
CA LEU A 153 -7.83 -20.52 -2.84
C LEU A 153 -7.16 -21.40 -3.89
N ALA A 154 -6.64 -20.82 -4.97
CA ALA A 154 -5.92 -21.55 -6.01
C ALA A 154 -4.66 -22.23 -5.46
N LEU A 155 -3.87 -21.52 -4.64
CA LEU A 155 -2.68 -22.08 -3.99
C LEU A 155 -3.04 -23.14 -2.95
N LYS A 156 -4.14 -22.99 -2.20
CA LYS A 156 -4.62 -24.01 -1.25
C LYS A 156 -5.01 -25.29 -1.99
N ALA A 157 -5.74 -25.17 -3.10
CA ALA A 157 -6.07 -26.30 -3.97
C ALA A 157 -4.82 -26.96 -4.55
N ALA A 158 -3.85 -26.17 -5.01
CA ALA A 158 -2.57 -26.68 -5.50
C ALA A 158 -1.81 -27.43 -4.40
N LYS A 159 -1.76 -26.92 -3.17
CA LYS A 159 -1.10 -27.60 -2.04
C LYS A 159 -1.68 -29.00 -1.78
N LEU A 160 -3.00 -29.15 -1.87
CA LEU A 160 -3.67 -30.46 -1.73
C LEU A 160 -3.32 -31.40 -2.91
N ALA A 161 -3.25 -30.86 -4.12
CA ALA A 161 -2.84 -31.62 -5.32
C ALA A 161 -1.37 -32.07 -5.24
N GLU A 162 -0.49 -31.18 -4.80
CA GLU A 162 0.93 -31.47 -4.62
C GLU A 162 1.18 -32.62 -3.64
N ALA A 163 0.36 -32.77 -2.59
CA ALA A 163 0.50 -33.90 -1.66
C ALA A 163 0.37 -35.28 -2.34
N LYS A 164 -0.29 -35.34 -3.51
CA LYS A 164 -0.54 -36.57 -4.28
C LYS A 164 0.25 -36.62 -5.59
N SER A 165 1.09 -35.62 -5.85
CA SER A 165 1.75 -35.40 -7.13
C SER A 165 3.27 -35.31 -6.99
N LYS A 166 3.97 -35.65 -8.07
CA LYS A 166 5.41 -35.39 -8.23
C LYS A 166 5.72 -33.96 -8.68
N TYR A 167 4.70 -33.12 -8.87
CA TYR A 167 4.86 -31.75 -9.34
C TYR A 167 4.54 -30.72 -8.24
N THR A 168 5.07 -29.51 -8.42
CA THR A 168 4.73 -28.30 -7.66
C THR A 168 4.37 -27.16 -8.61
N VAL A 169 3.58 -26.19 -8.13
CA VAL A 169 3.21 -25.01 -8.90
C VAL A 169 4.08 -23.82 -8.55
N ARG A 170 4.36 -22.98 -9.56
CA ARG A 170 4.94 -21.65 -9.36
C ARG A 170 4.02 -20.60 -9.97
N VAL A 171 3.79 -19.52 -9.23
CA VAL A 171 2.95 -18.40 -9.65
C VAL A 171 3.78 -17.13 -9.59
N ALA A 172 3.83 -16.38 -10.68
CA ALA A 172 4.40 -15.04 -10.63
C ALA A 172 3.34 -14.06 -10.15
N PHE A 173 3.72 -13.22 -9.19
CA PHE A 173 2.90 -12.17 -8.62
C PHE A 173 3.58 -10.81 -8.81
N SER A 174 2.80 -9.77 -9.09
CA SER A 174 3.26 -8.38 -9.11
C SER A 174 2.15 -7.45 -8.64
N ALA A 175 2.49 -6.44 -7.86
CA ALA A 175 1.62 -5.33 -7.49
C ALA A 175 2.41 -4.02 -7.62
N GLU A 176 1.81 -3.02 -8.25
CA GLU A 176 2.45 -1.74 -8.54
C GLU A 176 1.50 -0.57 -8.27
N CYS A 177 1.99 0.42 -7.54
CA CYS A 177 1.25 1.58 -7.11
C CYS A 177 1.49 2.76 -8.06
N SER A 178 0.41 3.38 -8.55
CA SER A 178 0.48 4.44 -9.56
C SER A 178 -0.49 5.58 -9.29
N GLY A 179 -0.32 6.67 -10.05
CA GLY A 179 -1.10 7.89 -9.92
C GLY A 179 -0.75 8.70 -8.68
N ALA A 180 -1.41 9.85 -8.56
CA ALA A 180 -1.27 10.78 -7.46
C ALA A 180 -2.64 10.97 -6.79
N LEU A 181 -2.69 10.88 -5.47
CA LEU A 181 -3.89 11.23 -4.71
C LEU A 181 -4.13 12.75 -4.86
N LYS A 182 -5.38 13.11 -5.13
CA LYS A 182 -5.82 14.50 -5.19
C LYS A 182 -6.68 14.79 -3.97
N PRO A 183 -6.58 16.00 -3.40
CA PRO A 183 -7.55 16.48 -2.42
C PRO A 183 -8.97 16.36 -2.98
N TRP A 184 -9.93 15.99 -2.13
CA TRP A 184 -11.37 15.92 -2.48
C TRP A 184 -12.21 17.03 -1.83
N TRP A 185 -11.60 17.84 -0.97
CA TRP A 185 -12.21 19.01 -0.34
C TRP A 185 -11.73 20.31 -1.00
N GLY A 186 -12.41 21.42 -0.67
CA GLY A 186 -12.08 22.75 -1.17
C GLY A 186 -10.86 23.35 -0.46
N ASP A 187 -10.00 24.00 -1.24
CA ASP A 187 -8.85 24.81 -0.79
C ASP A 187 -7.93 24.16 0.26
N PRO A 188 -7.34 22.98 -0.05
CA PRO A 188 -6.36 22.35 0.83
C PRO A 188 -5.11 23.22 0.98
N THR A 189 -4.45 23.14 2.13
CA THR A 189 -3.16 23.82 2.28
C THR A 189 -2.15 23.27 1.27
N ARG A 190 -1.19 24.12 0.90
CA ARG A 190 -0.13 23.76 -0.06
C ARG A 190 0.64 22.52 0.38
N GLU A 191 0.90 22.40 1.68
CA GLU A 191 1.64 21.27 2.26
C GLU A 191 0.86 19.96 2.08
N THR A 192 -0.43 19.94 2.44
CA THR A 192 -1.30 18.79 2.23
C THR A 192 -1.43 18.42 0.77
N ALA A 193 -1.67 19.39 -0.11
CA ALA A 193 -1.74 19.14 -1.55
C ALA A 193 -0.45 18.54 -2.11
N ASN A 194 0.72 18.98 -1.64
CA ASN A 194 2.02 18.44 -2.07
C ASN A 194 2.28 17.04 -1.52
N MET A 195 1.89 16.78 -0.27
CA MET A 195 1.96 15.45 0.33
C MET A 195 1.10 14.45 -0.47
N LEU A 196 -0.18 14.75 -0.70
CA LEU A 196 -1.10 13.85 -1.40
C LEU A 196 -0.62 13.51 -2.81
N LYS A 197 -0.03 14.48 -3.53
CA LYS A 197 0.56 14.26 -4.86
C LYS A 197 1.65 13.20 -4.90
N ARG A 198 2.32 12.94 -3.77
CA ARG A 198 3.37 11.92 -3.66
C ARG A 198 2.84 10.53 -3.31
N LEU A 199 1.57 10.43 -2.93
CA LEU A 199 0.92 9.19 -2.53
C LEU A 199 0.20 8.53 -3.70
N PRO A 200 0.23 7.19 -3.80
CA PRO A 200 -0.33 6.49 -4.93
C PRO A 200 -1.85 6.49 -4.90
N ARG A 201 -2.51 6.88 -5.98
CA ARG A 201 -3.97 6.78 -6.05
C ARG A 201 -4.45 5.36 -6.30
N LYS A 202 -3.71 4.56 -7.06
CA LYS A 202 -4.15 3.26 -7.54
C LYS A 202 -3.12 2.18 -7.26
N VAL A 203 -3.60 0.94 -7.14
CA VAL A 203 -2.77 -0.27 -7.23
C VAL A 203 -3.24 -1.11 -8.40
N THR A 204 -2.30 -1.60 -9.20
CA THR A 204 -2.53 -2.63 -10.20
C THR A 204 -1.78 -3.88 -9.79
N ALA A 205 -2.51 -4.95 -9.55
CA ALA A 205 -1.96 -6.24 -9.15
C ALA A 205 -2.28 -7.31 -10.19
N SER A 206 -1.35 -8.24 -10.37
CA SER A 206 -1.52 -9.35 -11.28
C SER A 206 -0.85 -10.62 -10.77
N TYR A 207 -1.40 -11.76 -11.18
CA TYR A 207 -0.73 -13.04 -11.02
C TYR A 207 -0.90 -13.92 -12.25
N LYS A 208 0.09 -14.78 -12.48
CA LYS A 208 0.10 -15.75 -13.59
C LYS A 208 0.72 -17.07 -13.14
N LEU A 209 0.01 -18.17 -13.35
CA LEU A 209 0.57 -19.51 -13.21
C LEU A 209 1.72 -19.67 -14.21
N LYS A 210 2.94 -19.87 -13.70
CA LYS A 210 4.14 -20.09 -14.53
C LYS A 210 4.23 -21.52 -15.06
N GLY A 211 3.55 -22.45 -14.42
CA GLY A 211 3.47 -23.84 -14.82
C GLY A 211 3.66 -24.81 -13.65
N TYR A 212 3.85 -26.07 -14.02
CA TYR A 212 4.02 -27.19 -13.12
C TYR A 212 5.45 -27.71 -13.23
N TYR A 213 6.10 -27.95 -12.09
CA TYR A 213 7.53 -28.22 -12.00
C TYR A 213 7.74 -29.56 -11.28
N PRO A 214 8.52 -30.50 -11.83
CA PRO A 214 8.87 -31.72 -11.11
C PRO A 214 9.57 -31.39 -9.78
N LYS A 215 9.15 -32.00 -8.68
CA LYS A 215 9.73 -31.79 -7.34
C LYS A 215 11.19 -32.26 -7.26
N ALA A 216 11.49 -33.40 -7.88
CA ALA A 216 12.81 -34.02 -7.81
C ALA A 216 13.90 -33.20 -8.54
N LYS A 217 13.52 -32.50 -9.62
CA LYS A 217 14.43 -31.69 -10.42
C LYS A 217 13.68 -30.52 -11.05
N PRO A 218 13.44 -29.42 -10.31
CA PRO A 218 12.76 -28.27 -10.84
C PRO A 218 13.61 -27.60 -11.91
N GLY A 219 13.22 -27.76 -13.17
CA GLY A 219 13.84 -27.07 -14.30
C GLY A 219 13.50 -25.57 -14.34
N PRO A 220 14.19 -24.78 -15.17
CA PRO A 220 13.94 -23.34 -15.30
C PRO A 220 12.61 -23.01 -15.99
N ARG A 221 11.98 -23.99 -16.67
CA ARG A 221 10.70 -23.84 -17.37
C ARG A 221 9.70 -24.87 -16.83
N GLY A 222 8.53 -24.38 -16.43
CA GLY A 222 7.42 -25.24 -16.00
C GLY A 222 6.68 -25.83 -17.20
N LEU A 223 6.04 -26.98 -16.98
CA LEU A 223 5.13 -27.56 -17.94
C LEU A 223 3.81 -26.78 -17.95
N ALA A 224 3.20 -26.64 -19.12
CA ALA A 224 1.81 -26.22 -19.23
C ALA A 224 0.88 -27.33 -18.71
N PHE A 225 -0.34 -26.98 -18.27
CA PHE A 225 -1.30 -27.97 -17.76
C PHE A 225 -1.56 -29.11 -18.74
N LYS A 226 -1.76 -28.80 -20.03
CA LYS A 226 -2.00 -29.79 -21.10
C LYS A 226 -0.80 -30.71 -21.36
N ALA A 227 0.41 -30.31 -20.94
CA ALA A 227 1.63 -31.10 -21.08
C ALA A 227 1.89 -32.02 -19.88
N LEU A 228 1.06 -31.97 -18.83
CA LEU A 228 1.12 -32.93 -17.74
C LEU A 228 0.59 -34.30 -18.19
N PRO A 229 1.07 -35.41 -17.59
CA PRO A 229 0.42 -36.71 -17.74
C PRO A 229 -1.07 -36.65 -17.38
N PRO A 230 -1.95 -37.44 -18.01
CA PRO A 230 -3.40 -37.40 -17.74
C PRO A 230 -3.77 -37.60 -16.27
N SER A 231 -3.04 -38.46 -15.55
CA SER A 231 -3.21 -38.66 -14.10
C SER A 231 -2.95 -37.39 -13.30
N GLU A 232 -1.91 -36.64 -13.66
CA GLU A 232 -1.55 -35.36 -13.02
C GLU A 232 -2.51 -34.23 -13.39
N GLN A 233 -3.02 -34.22 -14.63
CA GLN A 233 -4.07 -33.28 -15.04
C GLN A 233 -5.33 -33.44 -14.18
N LYS A 234 -5.75 -34.68 -13.92
CA LYS A 234 -6.89 -34.98 -13.05
C LYS A 234 -6.66 -34.44 -11.63
N ILE A 235 -5.46 -34.66 -11.07
CA ILE A 235 -5.07 -34.19 -9.73
C ILE A 235 -5.10 -32.66 -9.63
N PHE A 236 -4.57 -31.95 -10.63
CA PHE A 236 -4.49 -30.48 -10.63
C PHE A 236 -5.70 -29.75 -11.22
N SER A 237 -6.69 -30.47 -11.76
CA SER A 237 -7.86 -29.90 -12.46
C SER A 237 -8.52 -28.75 -11.70
N LYS A 238 -8.81 -28.92 -10.40
CA LYS A 238 -9.41 -27.88 -9.55
C LYS A 238 -8.50 -26.66 -9.39
N ALA A 239 -7.22 -26.85 -9.12
CA ALA A 239 -6.27 -25.75 -8.97
C ALA A 239 -6.12 -24.98 -10.29
N ASN A 240 -6.03 -25.69 -11.41
CA ASN A 240 -5.94 -25.10 -12.74
C ASN A 240 -7.18 -24.28 -13.09
N GLY A 241 -8.38 -24.79 -12.78
CA GLY A 241 -9.63 -24.04 -12.96
C GLY A 241 -9.67 -22.74 -12.15
N LEU A 242 -9.13 -22.73 -10.93
CA LEU A 242 -9.04 -21.53 -10.10
C LEU A 242 -7.99 -20.53 -10.61
N PHE A 243 -6.85 -20.99 -11.11
CA PHE A 243 -5.87 -20.11 -11.76
C PHE A 243 -6.41 -19.52 -13.07
N GLY A 244 -7.25 -20.27 -13.79
CA GLY A 244 -7.80 -19.88 -15.08
C GLY A 244 -6.76 -19.92 -16.20
N THR A 245 -7.16 -19.52 -17.41
CA THR A 245 -6.26 -19.40 -18.56
C THR A 245 -5.73 -17.98 -18.65
N GLY A 246 -4.44 -17.79 -18.35
CA GLY A 246 -3.74 -16.52 -18.55
C GLY A 246 -3.37 -15.79 -17.26
N ALA A 247 -2.98 -14.52 -17.41
CA ALA A 247 -2.71 -13.66 -16.26
C ALA A 247 -4.03 -13.05 -15.78
N LYS A 248 -4.26 -13.06 -14.47
CA LYS A 248 -5.32 -12.25 -13.86
C LYS A 248 -4.74 -10.93 -13.45
N SER A 249 -5.45 -9.84 -13.76
CA SER A 249 -5.07 -8.48 -13.39
C SER A 249 -6.26 -7.80 -12.72
N PHE A 250 -5.97 -6.94 -11.76
CA PHE A 250 -6.96 -6.16 -11.01
C PHE A 250 -6.38 -4.79 -10.71
N THR A 251 -7.15 -3.74 -10.98
CA THR A 251 -6.80 -2.37 -10.64
C THR A 251 -7.84 -1.83 -9.66
N LEU A 252 -7.36 -1.15 -8.63
CA LEU A 252 -8.16 -0.59 -7.56
C LEU A 252 -7.73 0.84 -7.26
N ASP A 253 -8.69 1.72 -6.98
CA ASP A 253 -8.42 3.02 -6.36
C ASP A 253 -8.23 2.82 -4.84
N LEU A 254 -7.09 3.23 -4.33
CA LEU A 254 -6.67 3.01 -2.93
C LEU A 254 -7.45 3.89 -1.95
N PHE A 255 -8.16 4.88 -2.48
CA PHE A 255 -8.84 5.93 -1.73
C PHE A 255 -10.29 6.11 -2.17
N GLU A 256 -10.90 5.08 -2.79
CA GLU A 256 -12.32 5.11 -3.12
C GLU A 256 -13.15 5.23 -1.84
N HIS A 257 -13.95 6.30 -1.79
CA HIS A 257 -14.90 6.62 -0.73
C HIS A 257 -16.23 5.92 -0.99
#